data_AF-A0A954RNP2-F1
#
_entry.id   AF-A0A954RNP2-F1
#
_cell.length_a   1.000
_cell.length_b   1.000
_cell.length_c   1.000
_cell.angle_alpha   90.00
_cell.angle_beta   90.00
_cell.angle_gamma   90.00
#
_symmetry.space_group_name_H-M   'P 1'
#
loop_
_entity.id
_entity.type
_entity.pdbx_description
1 polymer ?
#
loop_
_entity_poly.entity_id
_entity_poly.type
_entity_poly.pdbx_seq_one_letter_code
_entity_poly.pdbx_strand_id
1 'polypeptide(L)' 'STGDWNGDADFDSSDFVAAFQAGGYENGPRAAVAQVPEPGSMAMIGFGMWLLLFRERLRH' A
#
# COMPACT_ATOMS: atom_id res chain seq x y z
N SER A 1 2.66 5.89 -6.83
CA SER A 1 2.55 6.17 -8.27
C SER A 1 3.53 5.25 -8.98
N THR A 2 3.05 4.12 -9.52
CA THR A 2 3.90 3.25 -10.33
C THR A 2 3.92 3.81 -11.74
N GLY A 3 5.07 4.30 -12.23
CA GLY A 3 5.20 4.76 -13.62
C GLY A 3 5.84 6.14 -13.81
N ASP A 4 5.94 6.96 -12.75
CA ASP A 4 6.68 8.23 -12.76
C ASP A 4 8.16 7.93 -12.49
N TRP A 5 8.94 7.85 -13.56
CA TRP A 5 10.36 7.48 -13.52
C TRP A 5 11.27 8.69 -13.41
N ASN A 6 10.80 9.86 -13.84
CA ASN A 6 11.58 11.10 -13.82
C ASN A 6 11.29 11.97 -12.57
N GLY A 7 10.22 11.68 -11.82
CA GLY A 7 9.81 12.34 -10.58
C GLY A 7 8.99 13.63 -10.77
N ASP A 8 8.42 13.87 -11.96
CA ASP A 8 7.70 15.11 -12.27
C ASP A 8 6.19 15.05 -12.00
N ALA A 9 5.70 13.93 -11.47
CA ALA A 9 4.30 13.64 -11.15
C ALA A 9 3.34 13.56 -12.34
N ASP A 10 3.84 13.66 -13.56
CA ASP A 10 3.12 13.31 -14.78
C ASP A 10 3.46 11.86 -15.19
N PHE A 11 2.61 11.29 -16.05
CA PHE A 11 2.92 10.01 -16.70
C PHE A 11 2.87 10.20 -18.19
N ASP A 12 4.04 10.37 -18.80
CA ASP A 12 4.17 10.69 -20.22
C ASP A 12 5.30 9.92 -20.92
N SER A 13 5.62 10.33 -22.15
CA SER A 13 6.63 9.62 -22.94
C SER A 13 8.05 9.77 -22.40
N SER A 14 8.32 10.81 -21.61
CA SER A 14 9.61 11.07 -21.00
C SER A 14 9.94 10.07 -19.89
N ASP A 15 8.95 9.52 -19.20
CA ASP A 15 9.11 8.43 -18.23
C ASP A 15 9.69 7.17 -18.87
N PHE A 16 9.24 6.83 -20.09
CA PHE A 16 9.80 5.68 -20.81
C PHE A 16 11.27 5.90 -21.15
N VAL A 17 11.63 7.11 -21.58
CA VAL A 17 13.03 7.45 -21.89
C VAL A 17 13.90 7.35 -20.63
N ALA A 18 13.43 7.91 -19.51
CA ALA A 18 14.11 7.82 -18.23
C ALA A 18 14.26 6.35 -17.75
N ALA A 19 13.21 5.55 -17.88
CA ALA A 19 13.22 4.14 -17.51
C ALA A 19 14.23 3.31 -18.32
N PHE A 20 14.31 3.55 -19.63
CA PHE A 20 15.27 2.86 -20.50
C PHE A 20 16.71 3.32 -20.26
N GLN A 21 16.94 4.62 -20.05
CA GLN A 21 18.26 5.14 -19.72
C GLN A 21 18.77 4.61 -18.38
N ALA A 22 17.89 4.46 -17.39
CA ALA A 22 18.25 3.97 -16.06
C ALA A 22 18.53 2.45 -16.03
N GLY A 23 18.15 1.69 -17.06
CA GLY A 23 18.37 0.23 -17.11
C GLY A 23 17.66 -0.55 -16.00
N GLY A 24 16.73 0.08 -15.27
CA GLY A 24 16.15 -0.49 -14.05
C GLY A 24 15.32 -1.75 -14.28
N TYR A 25 14.82 -1.95 -15.50
CA TYR A 25 14.07 -3.13 -15.94
C TYR A 25 14.95 -4.40 -16.00
N GLU A 26 16.27 -4.27 -16.05
CA GLU A 26 17.22 -5.40 -16.11
C GLU A 26 17.52 -5.98 -14.73
N ASN A 27 17.24 -5.22 -13.66
CA ASN A 27 17.53 -5.63 -12.27
C ASN A 27 16.59 -6.72 -11.74
N GLY A 28 15.70 -7.25 -12.58
CA GLY A 28 14.69 -8.24 -12.20
C GLY A 28 13.55 -7.64 -11.36
N PRO A 29 12.58 -8.47 -10.93
CA PRO A 29 11.51 -8.01 -10.07
C PRO A 29 12.11 -7.43 -8.80
N ARG A 30 11.82 -6.15 -8.51
CA ARG A 30 12.04 -5.63 -7.16
C ARG A 30 11.33 -6.59 -6.23
N ALA A 31 12.04 -7.11 -5.23
CA ALA A 31 11.43 -7.93 -4.20
C ALA A 31 10.14 -7.23 -3.82
N ALA A 32 9.01 -7.93 -3.96
CA ALA A 32 7.74 -7.39 -3.54
C ALA A 32 7.92 -7.13 -2.04
N VAL A 33 8.30 -5.90 -1.70
CA VAL A 33 8.27 -5.42 -0.34
C VAL A 33 6.84 -5.71 0.03
N ALA A 34 6.63 -6.66 0.95
CA ALA A 34 5.32 -6.98 1.45
C ALA A 34 4.82 -5.69 2.11
N GLN A 35 4.25 -4.80 1.31
CA GLN A 35 3.87 -3.43 1.68
C GLN A 35 2.65 -3.45 2.59
N VAL A 36 2.24 -4.65 2.99
CA VAL A 36 1.16 -4.90 3.90
C VAL A 36 1.71 -5.65 5.12
N PRO A 37 2.25 -4.93 6.11
CA PRO A 37 1.98 -5.32 7.48
C PRO A 37 0.46 -5.17 7.64
N GLU A 38 -0.30 -6.25 7.78
CA GLU A 38 -1.68 -6.15 8.33
C GLU A 38 -1.69 -6.34 9.85
N PRO A 39 -1.39 -5.32 10.68
CA PRO A 39 -1.89 -5.28 12.05
C PRO A 39 -3.28 -4.61 12.17
N GLY A 40 -3.68 -3.79 11.20
CA GLY A 40 -4.84 -2.89 11.33
C GLY A 40 -6.21 -3.60 11.32
N SER A 41 -6.38 -4.59 10.45
CA SER A 41 -7.65 -5.31 10.26
C SER A 41 -8.10 -6.02 11.54
N MET A 42 -7.17 -6.64 12.27
CA MET A 42 -7.45 -7.31 13.55
C MET A 42 -7.84 -6.32 14.65
N ALA A 43 -7.21 -5.14 14.69
CA ALA A 43 -7.53 -4.10 15.65
C ALA A 43 -8.95 -3.53 15.44
N MET A 44 -9.35 -3.34 14.18
CA MET A 44 -10.70 -2.89 13.84
C MET A 44 -11.77 -3.92 14.20
N ILE A 45 -11.52 -5.20 13.94
CA ILE A 45 -12.43 -6.29 14.34
C ILE A 45 -12.55 -6.35 15.86
N GLY A 46 -11.43 -6.31 16.59
CA GLY A 46 -11.42 -6.30 18.06
C GLY A 46 -12.19 -5.10 18.65
N PHE A 47 -12.03 -3.91 18.07
CA PHE A 47 -12.77 -2.72 18.48
C PHE A 47 -14.28 -2.84 18.22
N GLY A 48 -14.67 -3.39 17.07
CA GLY A 48 -16.07 -3.67 16.75
C GLY A 48 -16.70 -4.69 17.71
N MET A 49 -15.99 -5.78 18.02
CA MET A 49 -16.43 -6.78 19.00
C MET A 49 -16.57 -6.17 20.40
N TRP A 50 -15.62 -5.33 20.81
CA TRP A 50 -15.69 -4.63 22.09
C TRP A 50 -16.92 -3.72 22.19
N LEU A 51 -17.23 -2.95 21.15
CA LEU A 51 -18.44 -2.11 21.12
C LEU A 51 -19.73 -2.92 21.21
N LEU A 52 -19.80 -4.07 20.54
CA LEU A 52 -20.99 -4.95 20.59
C LEU A 52 -21.18 -5.54 21.99
N LEU A 53 -20.13 -6.10 22.59
CA LEU A 53 -20.18 -6.67 23.94
C LEU A 53 -20.43 -5.62 25.01
N PHE A 54 -19.83 -4.43 24.87
CA PHE A 54 -20.06 -3.31 25.77
C PHE A 54 -21.49 -2.79 25.68
N ARG A 55 -22.08 -2.77 24.48
CA ARG A 55 -23.49 -2.38 24.28
C ARG A 55 -24.47 -3.37 24.91
N GLU A 56 -24.17 -4.66 24.91
CA GLU A 56 -24.98 -5.69 25.57
C GLU A 56 -24.90 -5.58 27.10
N ARG A 57 -23.72 -5.22 27.64
CA ARG A 57 -23.53 -5.02 29.08
C ARG A 57 -24.26 -3.81 29.65
N LEU A 58 -24.53 -2.79 28.83
CA LEU A 58 -25.31 -1.59 29.23
C LEU A 58 -26.83 -1.78 29.14
N ARG A 59 -27.30 -2.88 28.55
CA ARG A 59 -28.73 -3.21 28.43
C ARG A 59 -29.25 -4.08 29.58
N HIS A 60 -28.36 -4.62 30.40
CA HIS A 60 -28.67 -5.34 31.64
C HIS A 60 -28.43 -4.42 32.83
#